data_AF-A0A0F9F7C6-F1
#
_entry.id   AF-A0A0F9F7C6-F1
#
_cell.length_a   1.000
_cell.length_b   1.000
_cell.length_c   1.000
_cell.angle_alpha   90.00
_cell.angle_beta   90.00
_cell.angle_gamma   90.00
#
_symmetry.space_group_name_H-M   'P 1'
#
loop_
_entity.id
_entity.type
_entity.pdbx_description
1 polymer ?
#
loop_
_entity_poly.entity_id
_entity_poly.type
_entity_poly.pdbx_seq_one_letter_code
_entity_poly.pdbx_strand_id
1 'polypeptide(L)'
;KAAAKGINILLFPEMTIDFNYGVLLEEISTLAKTYEMYIIPGSYHDQETKRNVSMVIGPSGILWEQEKHIPAIIHLKGKKFKEGIEMGSFPRKIIVCNTEFGRIAIIICRDFLDMDLRVELKNFEPPVDIILNPAFTPVTAAFNATHFDARRSIYAYCFFANVAEFGDSFIHTPEKERVERTIPAKEENLIYKDVDLFNLRSERKKWNIEQNKEIKFIQSTR
;
A
#
# COMPACT_ATOMS: atom_id res chain seq x y z
N LYS A 1 7.56 -6.90 18.74
CA LYS A 1 7.77 -8.09 17.87
C LYS A 1 8.49 -7.76 16.56
N ALA A 2 7.97 -6.81 15.76
CA ALA A 2 8.61 -6.40 14.50
C ALA A 2 10.06 -5.91 14.67
N ALA A 3 10.33 -5.04 15.65
CA ALA A 3 11.70 -4.56 15.94
C ALA A 3 12.68 -5.70 16.25
N ALA A 4 12.28 -6.68 17.06
CA ALA A 4 13.11 -7.86 17.38
C ALA A 4 13.41 -8.75 16.15
N LYS A 5 12.65 -8.59 15.06
CA LYS A 5 12.88 -9.26 13.77
C LYS A 5 13.69 -8.40 12.79
N GLY A 6 14.16 -7.21 13.18
CA GLY A 6 14.92 -6.31 12.32
C GLY A 6 14.09 -5.66 11.20
N ILE A 7 12.77 -5.52 11.39
CA ILE A 7 11.88 -4.92 10.39
C ILE A 7 12.15 -3.42 10.26
N ASN A 8 12.42 -2.94 9.04
CA ASN A 8 12.66 -1.53 8.76
C ASN A 8 11.40 -0.72 8.45
N ILE A 9 10.38 -1.38 7.86
CA ILE A 9 9.09 -0.76 7.52
C ILE A 9 7.96 -1.58 8.14
N LEU A 10 7.15 -0.95 8.97
CA LEU A 10 5.99 -1.56 9.62
C LEU A 10 4.69 -0.94 9.10
N LEU A 11 3.85 -1.74 8.46
CA LEU A 11 2.54 -1.34 7.95
C LEU A 11 1.42 -1.92 8.82
N PHE A 12 0.54 -1.04 9.30
CA PHE A 12 -0.71 -1.39 9.97
C PHE A 12 -1.90 -1.27 9.00
N PRO A 13 -3.03 -1.94 9.31
CA PRO A 13 -4.26 -1.79 8.53
C PRO A 13 -4.92 -0.42 8.69
N GLU A 14 -5.76 -0.06 7.72
CA GLU A 14 -6.56 1.17 7.75
C GLU A 14 -7.51 1.20 8.97
N MET A 15 -7.75 2.39 9.52
CA MET A 15 -8.61 2.68 10.66
C MET A 15 -8.23 1.96 11.97
N THR A 16 -6.96 1.63 12.17
CA THR A 16 -6.50 0.93 13.39
C THR A 16 -5.92 1.86 14.45
N ILE A 17 -5.30 2.98 14.05
CA ILE A 17 -4.69 3.96 14.94
C ILE A 17 -5.30 5.32 14.62
N ASP A 18 -5.88 5.98 15.62
CA ASP A 18 -6.57 7.27 15.48
C ASP A 18 -5.71 8.43 16.00
N PHE A 19 -5.34 9.37 15.13
CA PHE A 19 -4.50 10.51 15.51
C PHE A 19 -5.24 11.79 15.88
N ASN A 20 -6.58 11.79 15.94
CA ASN A 20 -7.35 12.98 16.32
C ASN A 20 -7.05 13.49 17.76
N TYR A 21 -6.41 12.67 18.60
CA TYR A 21 -6.16 12.98 20.03
C TYR A 21 -4.68 13.26 20.35
N GLY A 22 -3.78 13.25 19.37
CA GLY A 22 -2.35 13.59 19.52
C GLY A 22 -1.48 12.57 20.27
N VAL A 23 -1.97 11.94 21.34
CA VAL A 23 -1.19 11.02 22.19
C VAL A 23 -0.58 9.87 21.39
N LEU A 24 -1.38 9.23 20.53
CA LEU A 24 -0.92 8.12 19.70
C LEU A 24 0.15 8.56 18.69
N LEU A 25 0.13 9.81 18.23
CA LEU A 25 1.15 10.33 17.32
C LEU A 25 2.51 10.44 18.03
N GLU A 26 2.53 10.92 19.27
CA GLU A 26 3.74 11.00 20.09
C GLU A 26 4.30 9.61 20.41
N GLU A 27 3.44 8.66 20.76
CA GLU A 27 3.82 7.28 21.03
C GLU A 27 4.41 6.61 19.78
N ILE A 28 3.74 6.70 18.62
CA ILE A 28 4.23 6.12 17.37
C ILE A 28 5.54 6.80 16.93
N SER A 29 5.66 8.12 17.07
CA SER A 29 6.91 8.84 16.77
C SER A 29 8.06 8.38 17.66
N THR A 30 7.79 8.16 18.94
CA THR A 30 8.78 7.64 19.90
C THR A 30 9.21 6.22 19.51
N LEU A 31 8.27 5.36 19.09
CA LEU A 31 8.57 4.00 18.62
C LEU A 31 9.41 4.02 17.33
N ALA A 32 9.05 4.85 16.35
CA ALA A 32 9.77 5.00 15.09
C ALA A 32 11.23 5.43 15.32
N LYS A 33 11.45 6.39 16.23
CA LYS A 33 12.78 6.84 16.65
C LYS A 33 13.55 5.77 17.42
N THR A 34 12.91 5.12 18.38
CA THR A 34 13.55 4.12 19.26
C THR A 34 14.05 2.92 18.49
N TYR A 35 13.30 2.47 17.48
CA TYR A 35 13.62 1.29 16.71
C TYR A 35 14.17 1.59 15.31
N GLU A 36 14.47 2.86 15.02
CA GLU A 36 15.01 3.32 13.74
C GLU A 36 14.23 2.76 12.53
N MET A 37 12.89 2.88 12.57
CA MET A 37 11.99 2.27 11.59
C MET A 37 11.01 3.27 11.01
N TYR A 38 10.48 2.95 9.83
CA TYR A 38 9.35 3.65 9.23
C TYR A 38 8.08 2.94 9.67
N ILE A 39 7.18 3.67 10.33
CA ILE A 39 5.88 3.18 10.76
C ILE A 39 4.80 3.84 9.91
N ILE A 40 4.02 3.02 9.23
CA ILE A 40 2.80 3.41 8.54
C ILE A 40 1.65 2.87 9.40
N PRO A 41 1.04 3.69 10.26
CA PRO A 41 0.04 3.29 11.25
C PRO A 41 -1.33 3.01 10.62
N GLY A 42 -1.34 2.61 9.35
CA GLY A 42 -2.53 2.48 8.54
C GLY A 42 -3.00 3.85 8.08
N SER A 43 -4.26 4.14 8.30
CA SER A 43 -4.86 5.44 8.01
C SER A 43 -5.97 5.74 8.99
N TYR A 44 -6.34 7.00 9.15
CA TYR A 44 -7.37 7.44 10.09
C TYR A 44 -8.28 8.49 9.46
N HIS A 45 -9.48 8.65 10.00
CA HIS A 45 -10.38 9.73 9.60
C HIS A 45 -9.99 10.99 10.36
N ASP A 46 -9.39 11.95 9.67
CA ASP A 46 -9.16 13.28 10.21
C ASP A 46 -10.51 14.01 10.32
N GLN A 47 -10.90 14.35 11.55
CA GLN A 47 -12.18 14.99 11.83
C GLN A 47 -12.25 16.44 11.36
N GLU A 48 -11.11 17.13 11.26
CA GLU A 48 -11.06 18.54 10.85
C GLU A 48 -11.25 18.66 9.34
N THR A 49 -10.49 17.87 8.56
CA THR A 49 -10.55 17.91 7.10
C THR A 49 -11.56 16.95 6.50
N LYS A 50 -12.12 16.03 7.32
CA LYS A 50 -12.98 14.91 6.90
C LYS A 50 -12.35 14.05 5.82
N ARG A 51 -11.04 13.90 5.85
CA ARG A 51 -10.26 13.03 4.96
C ARG A 51 -9.92 11.72 5.66
N ASN A 52 -9.59 10.71 4.87
CA ASN A 52 -8.90 9.53 5.39
C ASN A 52 -7.42 9.65 5.01
N VAL A 53 -6.54 9.73 6.00
CA VAL A 53 -5.13 10.08 5.82
C VAL A 53 -4.25 8.95 6.35
N SER A 54 -3.28 8.53 5.56
CA SER A 54 -2.20 7.64 5.98
C SER A 54 -0.92 8.46 6.13
N MET A 55 -0.32 8.42 7.32
CA MET A 55 0.96 9.07 7.60
C MET A 55 2.10 8.07 7.51
N VAL A 56 3.30 8.54 7.12
CA VAL A 56 4.53 7.77 7.32
C VAL A 56 5.39 8.47 8.33
N ILE A 57 5.70 7.75 9.41
CA ILE A 57 6.44 8.28 10.55
C ILE A 57 7.79 7.56 10.59
N GLY A 58 8.87 8.30 10.41
CA GLY A 58 10.24 7.81 10.52
C GLY A 58 10.94 8.29 11.79
N PRO A 59 12.23 7.98 11.95
CA PRO A 59 13.01 8.38 13.13
C PRO A 59 13.12 9.90 13.34
N SER A 60 12.93 10.68 12.27
CA SER A 60 12.94 12.15 12.27
C SER A 60 11.56 12.80 12.41
N GLY A 61 10.48 12.01 12.54
CA GLY A 61 9.09 12.49 12.62
C GLY A 61 8.26 12.11 11.39
N ILE A 62 7.22 12.89 11.10
CA ILE A 62 6.35 12.67 9.93
C ILE A 62 7.15 12.95 8.66
N LEU A 63 7.23 11.96 7.77
CA LEU A 63 7.98 12.02 6.52
C LEU A 63 7.10 12.49 5.36
N TRP A 64 5.90 11.91 5.22
CA TRP A 64 4.88 12.33 4.27
C TRP A 64 3.50 11.76 4.64
N GLU A 65 2.48 12.21 3.92
CA GLU A 65 1.09 11.79 4.10
C GLU A 65 0.47 11.42 2.75
N GLN A 66 -0.50 10.51 2.76
CA GLN A 66 -1.32 10.16 1.62
C GLN A 66 -2.79 10.25 2.01
N GLU A 67 -3.56 11.06 1.27
CA GLU A 67 -5.02 11.07 1.39
C GLU A 67 -5.63 9.93 0.58
N LYS A 68 -6.69 9.34 1.11
CA LYS A 68 -7.55 8.40 0.38
C LYS A 68 -8.36 9.16 -0.65
N HIS A 69 -8.44 8.62 -1.85
CA HIS A 69 -9.11 9.29 -2.97
C HIS A 69 -10.57 8.87 -3.15
N ILE A 70 -10.90 7.63 -2.79
CA ILE A 70 -12.19 7.00 -3.08
C ILE A 70 -12.79 6.44 -1.79
N PRO A 71 -13.96 6.95 -1.35
CA PRO A 71 -14.63 6.40 -0.17
C PRO A 71 -15.04 4.94 -0.42
N ALA A 72 -14.80 4.08 0.56
CA ALA A 72 -15.22 2.70 0.52
C ALA A 72 -16.74 2.58 0.73
N ILE A 73 -17.32 1.56 0.09
CA ILE A 73 -18.69 1.12 0.34
C ILE A 73 -18.63 -0.31 0.82
N ILE A 74 -18.97 -0.52 2.08
CA ILE A 74 -18.91 -1.82 2.75
C ILE A 74 -20.33 -2.36 2.91
N HIS A 75 -20.54 -3.61 2.49
CA HIS A 75 -21.78 -4.33 2.73
C HIS A 75 -21.55 -5.32 3.87
N LEU A 76 -22.18 -5.07 5.02
CA LEU A 76 -22.03 -5.90 6.22
C LEU A 76 -23.42 -6.26 6.76
N LYS A 77 -23.71 -7.55 6.90
CA LYS A 77 -24.98 -8.08 7.43
C LYS A 77 -26.22 -7.47 6.75
N GLY A 78 -26.18 -7.35 5.41
CA GLY A 78 -27.27 -6.77 4.60
C GLY A 78 -27.39 -5.24 4.67
N LYS A 79 -26.55 -4.56 5.45
CA LYS A 79 -26.50 -3.09 5.51
C LYS A 79 -25.35 -2.57 4.66
N LYS A 80 -25.61 -1.46 3.97
CA LYS A 80 -24.62 -0.73 3.18
C LYS A 80 -24.10 0.45 4.00
N PHE A 81 -22.81 0.46 4.27
CA PHE A 81 -22.10 1.55 4.92
C PHE A 81 -21.23 2.24 3.88
N LYS A 82 -21.46 3.54 3.67
CA LYS A 82 -20.56 4.38 2.89
C LYS A 82 -19.65 5.11 3.86
N GLU A 83 -18.35 5.06 3.59
CA GLU A 83 -17.36 5.80 4.35
C GLU A 83 -17.64 7.31 4.29
N GLY A 84 -17.62 7.96 5.46
CA GLY A 84 -18.02 9.36 5.65
C GLY A 84 -16.94 10.38 5.33
N ILE A 85 -16.07 10.11 4.35
CA ILE A 85 -14.98 11.02 3.98
C ILE A 85 -15.42 11.92 2.83
N GLU A 86 -14.94 13.16 2.85
CA GLU A 86 -15.03 14.05 1.70
C GLU A 86 -13.94 13.66 0.68
N MET A 87 -14.21 13.77 -0.62
CA MET A 87 -13.19 13.54 -1.65
C MET A 87 -12.30 14.77 -1.82
N GLY A 88 -10.97 14.56 -1.88
CA GLY A 88 -9.95 15.58 -2.09
C GLY A 88 -10.18 16.45 -3.34
N SER A 89 -9.34 17.46 -3.51
CA SER A 89 -9.32 18.25 -4.75
C SER A 89 -8.89 17.38 -5.94
N PHE A 90 -9.45 17.67 -7.11
CA PHE A 90 -8.99 17.09 -8.38
C PHE A 90 -7.86 17.96 -8.97
N PRO A 91 -6.83 17.36 -9.60
CA PRO A 91 -6.64 15.92 -9.79
C PRO A 91 -6.22 15.20 -8.49
N ARG A 92 -6.68 13.95 -8.33
CA ARG A 92 -6.19 13.06 -7.27
C ARG A 92 -4.68 12.91 -7.42
N LYS A 93 -3.95 13.01 -6.31
CA LYS A 93 -2.49 12.94 -6.31
C LYS A 93 -2.02 11.72 -5.53
N ILE A 94 -1.36 10.79 -6.22
CA ILE A 94 -0.59 9.74 -5.57
C ILE A 94 0.79 10.32 -5.23
N ILE A 95 1.20 10.19 -3.98
CA ILE A 95 2.53 10.59 -3.54
C ILE A 95 3.44 9.36 -3.57
N VAL A 96 4.51 9.45 -4.38
CA VAL A 96 5.58 8.45 -4.42
C VAL A 96 6.84 9.07 -3.80
N CYS A 97 7.23 8.57 -2.64
CA CYS A 97 8.37 9.08 -1.90
C CYS A 97 9.63 8.26 -2.18
N ASN A 98 10.75 8.97 -2.41
CA ASN A 98 12.07 8.36 -2.45
C ASN A 98 12.56 8.19 -1.01
N THR A 99 12.85 6.95 -0.62
CA THR A 99 13.37 6.60 0.70
C THR A 99 14.64 5.78 0.54
N GLU A 100 15.38 5.57 1.64
CA GLU A 100 16.50 4.62 1.65
C GLU A 100 16.07 3.18 1.33
N PHE A 101 14.80 2.85 1.55
CA PHE A 101 14.19 1.55 1.26
C PHE A 101 13.53 1.47 -0.14
N GLY A 102 13.77 2.46 -1.00
CA GLY A 102 13.24 2.51 -2.36
C GLY A 102 12.12 3.53 -2.56
N ARG A 103 11.46 3.45 -3.72
CA ARG A 103 10.33 4.32 -4.09
C ARG A 103 9.03 3.73 -3.59
N ILE A 104 8.41 4.39 -2.61
CA ILE A 104 7.26 3.88 -1.89
C ILE A 104 6.02 4.69 -2.24
N ALA A 105 4.94 4.00 -2.60
CA ALA A 105 3.60 4.56 -2.70
C ALA A 105 2.70 3.97 -1.62
N ILE A 106 1.86 4.81 -1.01
CA ILE A 106 0.73 4.35 -0.19
C ILE A 106 -0.53 4.48 -1.04
N ILE A 107 -1.34 3.43 -1.05
CA ILE A 107 -2.63 3.44 -1.73
C ILE A 107 -3.64 2.92 -0.71
N ILE A 108 -4.67 3.67 -0.35
CA ILE A 108 -5.49 3.33 0.82
C ILE A 108 -6.70 2.50 0.38
N CYS A 109 -6.74 1.24 0.81
CA CYS A 109 -7.87 0.33 0.63
C CYS A 109 -8.45 0.37 -0.80
N ARG A 110 -9.67 0.88 -0.94
CA ARG A 110 -10.45 0.96 -2.18
C ARG A 110 -9.70 1.63 -3.33
N ASP A 111 -8.79 2.57 -3.04
CA ASP A 111 -8.00 3.25 -4.07
C ASP A 111 -7.23 2.25 -4.93
N PHE A 112 -6.75 1.14 -4.35
CA PHE A 112 -5.99 0.14 -5.09
C PHE A 112 -6.86 -0.63 -6.10
N LEU A 113 -8.18 -0.71 -5.87
CA LEU A 113 -9.11 -1.33 -6.80
C LEU A 113 -9.50 -0.41 -7.96
N ASP A 114 -9.17 0.87 -7.90
CA ASP A 114 -9.36 1.81 -9.00
C ASP A 114 -8.34 1.57 -10.12
N MET A 115 -8.84 1.46 -11.35
CA MET A 115 -7.98 1.15 -12.49
C MET A 115 -7.12 2.34 -12.88
N ASP A 116 -7.64 3.56 -12.80
CA ASP A 116 -6.94 4.77 -13.25
C ASP A 116 -5.75 5.05 -12.31
N LEU A 117 -5.94 4.88 -11.00
CA LEU A 117 -4.85 4.98 -10.02
C LEU A 117 -3.78 3.91 -10.23
N ARG A 118 -4.15 2.67 -10.60
CA ARG A 118 -3.16 1.64 -10.95
C ARG A 118 -2.40 1.94 -12.24
N VAL A 119 -3.06 2.55 -13.23
CA VAL A 119 -2.41 3.00 -14.47
C VAL A 119 -1.44 4.14 -14.17
N GLU A 120 -1.81 5.07 -13.29
CA GLU A 120 -0.91 6.13 -12.82
C GLU A 120 0.33 5.52 -12.16
N LEU A 121 0.16 4.59 -11.20
CA LEU A 121 1.26 3.85 -10.55
C LEU A 121 2.21 3.17 -11.54
N LYS A 122 1.65 2.51 -12.56
CA LYS A 122 2.43 1.85 -13.61
C LYS A 122 3.29 2.82 -14.41
N ASN A 123 2.82 4.06 -14.60
CA ASN A 123 3.44 5.06 -15.46
C ASN A 123 4.32 6.07 -14.70
N PHE A 124 4.51 5.93 -13.39
CA PHE A 124 5.45 6.78 -12.66
C PHE A 124 6.87 6.61 -13.21
N GLU A 125 7.55 7.73 -13.43
CA GLU A 125 8.96 7.78 -13.79
C GLU A 125 9.70 8.68 -12.77
N PRO A 126 10.68 8.16 -12.02
CA PRO A 126 11.09 6.75 -11.94
C PRO A 126 10.01 5.78 -11.41
N PRO A 127 10.08 4.47 -11.72
CA PRO A 127 9.02 3.53 -11.35
C PRO A 127 8.94 3.29 -9.83
N VAL A 128 7.75 2.93 -9.36
CA VAL A 128 7.50 2.59 -7.95
C VAL A 128 8.13 1.23 -7.63
N ASP A 129 8.78 1.10 -6.47
CA ASP A 129 9.40 -0.15 -6.03
C ASP A 129 8.49 -0.92 -5.06
N ILE A 130 7.82 -0.20 -4.16
CA ILE A 130 6.99 -0.76 -3.08
C ILE A 130 5.65 -0.04 -3.06
N ILE A 131 4.56 -0.83 -3.01
CA ILE A 131 3.21 -0.35 -2.80
C ILE A 131 2.71 -0.89 -1.45
N LEU A 132 2.28 0.01 -0.59
CA LEU A 132 1.69 -0.29 0.70
C LEU A 132 0.18 -0.02 0.65
N ASN A 133 -0.63 -1.04 0.88
CA ASN A 133 -2.08 -0.97 0.86
C ASN A 133 -2.67 -1.28 2.25
N PRO A 134 -2.76 -0.27 3.16
CA PRO A 134 -3.54 -0.41 4.38
C PRO A 134 -5.03 -0.49 4.04
N ALA A 135 -5.75 -1.42 4.66
CA ALA A 135 -7.14 -1.69 4.32
C ALA A 135 -8.02 -2.07 5.52
N PHE A 136 -9.28 -1.68 5.42
CA PHE A 136 -10.38 -2.15 6.25
C PHE A 136 -11.48 -2.65 5.32
N THR A 137 -11.48 -3.95 5.01
CA THR A 137 -12.42 -4.49 4.02
C THR A 137 -12.77 -5.97 4.23
N PRO A 138 -14.05 -6.36 4.10
CA PRO A 138 -14.46 -7.76 4.03
C PRO A 138 -14.30 -8.35 2.61
N VAL A 139 -13.97 -7.54 1.60
CA VAL A 139 -13.95 -7.96 0.18
C VAL A 139 -12.56 -8.45 -0.23
N THR A 140 -12.00 -9.41 0.50
CA THR A 140 -10.57 -9.78 0.40
C THR A 140 -10.19 -10.43 -0.94
N ALA A 141 -11.08 -11.22 -1.55
CA ALA A 141 -10.80 -11.90 -2.81
C ALA A 141 -10.48 -10.94 -3.98
N ALA A 142 -11.22 -9.83 -4.08
CA ALA A 142 -10.98 -8.82 -5.12
C ALA A 142 -9.63 -8.12 -4.94
N PHE A 143 -9.26 -7.84 -3.69
CA PHE A 143 -7.94 -7.30 -3.35
C PHE A 143 -6.83 -8.27 -3.70
N ASN A 144 -6.95 -9.54 -3.32
CA ASN A 144 -5.95 -10.56 -3.63
C ASN A 144 -5.73 -10.69 -5.15
N ALA A 145 -6.80 -10.82 -5.93
CA ALA A 145 -6.71 -10.90 -7.39
C ALA A 145 -6.08 -9.65 -8.01
N THR A 146 -6.47 -8.47 -7.53
CA THR A 146 -5.95 -7.19 -8.07
C THR A 146 -4.48 -7.00 -7.72
N HIS A 147 -4.06 -7.30 -6.48
CA HIS A 147 -2.65 -7.22 -6.07
C HIS A 147 -1.79 -8.24 -6.79
N PHE A 148 -2.34 -9.44 -7.00
CA PHE A 148 -1.69 -10.45 -7.82
C PHE A 148 -1.42 -9.87 -9.21
N ASP A 149 -2.42 -9.41 -9.96
CA ASP A 149 -2.17 -8.85 -11.29
C ASP A 149 -1.19 -7.66 -11.27
N ALA A 150 -1.44 -6.70 -10.36
CA ALA A 150 -0.69 -5.45 -10.25
C ALA A 150 0.82 -5.65 -10.02
N ARG A 151 1.22 -6.68 -9.26
CA ARG A 151 2.63 -6.90 -8.92
C ARG A 151 3.51 -7.05 -10.16
N ARG A 152 2.98 -7.56 -11.29
CA ARG A 152 3.71 -7.72 -12.55
C ARG A 152 3.45 -6.60 -13.53
N SER A 153 2.23 -6.06 -13.58
CA SER A 153 1.90 -4.98 -14.50
C SER A 153 2.53 -3.64 -14.09
N ILE A 154 2.68 -3.38 -12.78
CA ILE A 154 3.45 -2.26 -12.21
C ILE A 154 4.91 -2.69 -11.95
N TYR A 155 5.16 -3.99 -11.81
CA TYR A 155 6.46 -4.57 -11.49
C TYR A 155 6.99 -4.06 -10.13
N ALA A 156 6.20 -4.17 -9.06
CA ALA A 156 6.51 -3.68 -7.72
C ALA A 156 6.15 -4.72 -6.65
N TYR A 157 6.74 -4.61 -5.46
CA TYR A 157 6.28 -5.38 -4.30
C TYR A 157 4.98 -4.77 -3.77
N CYS A 158 3.95 -5.59 -3.62
CA CYS A 158 2.63 -5.16 -3.18
C CYS A 158 2.33 -5.77 -1.80
N PHE A 159 2.22 -4.91 -0.79
CA PHE A 159 1.90 -5.29 0.58
C PHE A 159 0.46 -4.89 0.90
N PHE A 160 -0.35 -5.85 1.34
CA PHE A 160 -1.73 -5.62 1.75
C PHE A 160 -1.88 -5.93 3.23
N ALA A 161 -2.24 -4.92 4.02
CA ALA A 161 -2.47 -5.05 5.45
C ALA A 161 -3.94 -4.76 5.75
N ASN A 162 -4.70 -5.80 6.08
CA ASN A 162 -6.10 -5.72 6.41
C ASN A 162 -6.34 -5.99 7.90
N VAL A 163 -7.43 -5.45 8.44
CA VAL A 163 -7.81 -5.66 9.83
C VAL A 163 -8.06 -7.16 10.10
N ALA A 164 -7.58 -7.67 11.25
CA ALA A 164 -7.68 -9.07 11.62
C ALA A 164 -9.12 -9.62 11.58
N GLU A 165 -10.12 -8.78 11.85
CA GLU A 165 -11.55 -9.13 11.76
C GLU A 165 -11.92 -9.77 10.42
N PHE A 166 -11.32 -9.29 9.32
CA PHE A 166 -11.52 -9.81 7.97
C PHE A 166 -10.31 -10.61 7.45
N GLY A 167 -9.11 -10.31 7.94
CA GLY A 167 -7.86 -10.99 7.58
C GLY A 167 -7.49 -10.89 6.10
N ASP A 168 -6.85 -11.94 5.61
CA ASP A 168 -6.25 -12.04 4.29
C ASP A 168 -5.23 -10.91 4.01
N SER A 169 -4.50 -10.47 5.03
CA SER A 169 -3.28 -9.67 4.81
C SER A 169 -2.29 -10.52 4.04
N PHE A 170 -1.68 -9.98 2.98
CA PHE A 170 -0.76 -10.73 2.12
C PHE A 170 0.37 -9.90 1.53
N ILE A 171 1.37 -10.59 0.98
CA ILE A 171 2.47 -9.99 0.24
C ILE A 171 2.57 -10.64 -1.13
N HIS A 172 2.47 -9.82 -2.18
CA HIS A 172 2.66 -10.23 -3.57
C HIS A 172 3.97 -9.66 -4.11
N THR A 173 4.81 -10.52 -4.68
CA THR A 173 6.11 -10.15 -5.25
C THR A 173 6.12 -10.27 -6.78
N PRO A 174 6.86 -9.41 -7.50
CA PRO A 174 6.97 -9.47 -8.96
C PRO A 174 7.75 -10.70 -9.45
N GLU A 175 8.58 -11.26 -8.57
CA GLU A 175 9.43 -12.42 -8.80
C GLU A 175 8.63 -13.64 -9.32
N LYS A 176 9.30 -14.54 -10.06
CA LYS A 176 8.66 -15.76 -10.55
C LYS A 176 8.35 -16.74 -9.43
N GLU A 177 9.13 -16.71 -8.36
CA GLU A 177 8.97 -17.58 -7.21
C GLU A 177 7.69 -17.23 -6.45
N ARG A 178 6.82 -18.22 -6.27
CA ARG A 178 5.51 -18.06 -5.64
C ARG A 178 5.60 -18.58 -4.22
N VAL A 179 5.87 -17.69 -3.27
CA VAL A 179 5.72 -17.99 -1.86
C VAL A 179 4.49 -17.27 -1.34
N GLU A 180 3.46 -18.04 -1.03
CA GLU A 180 2.24 -17.53 -0.42
C GLU A 180 2.54 -17.05 1.01
N ARG A 181 2.16 -15.81 1.30
CA ARG A 181 2.27 -15.19 2.62
C ARG A 181 0.94 -14.56 2.91
N THR A 182 0.13 -15.22 3.73
CA THR A 182 -1.23 -14.82 4.08
C THR A 182 -1.43 -14.92 5.58
N ILE A 183 -2.21 -14.01 6.15
CA ILE A 183 -2.73 -14.12 7.51
C ILE A 183 -4.24 -14.33 7.39
N PRO A 184 -4.80 -15.43 7.90
CA PRO A 184 -6.23 -15.70 7.76
C PRO A 184 -7.08 -14.74 8.61
N ALA A 185 -8.39 -14.74 8.35
CA ALA A 185 -9.35 -14.00 9.18
C ALA A 185 -9.31 -14.45 10.65
N LYS A 186 -9.59 -13.50 11.55
CA LYS A 186 -9.60 -13.65 13.01
C LYS A 186 -8.24 -13.88 13.66
N GLU A 187 -7.15 -13.72 12.93
CA GLU A 187 -5.80 -13.84 13.47
C GLU A 187 -5.04 -12.50 13.44
N GLU A 188 -4.48 -12.11 14.58
CA GLU A 188 -3.53 -11.01 14.68
C GLU A 188 -2.10 -11.57 14.55
N ASN A 189 -1.43 -11.26 13.45
CA ASN A 189 -0.10 -11.79 13.19
C ASN A 189 0.75 -10.83 12.34
N LEU A 190 2.02 -11.19 12.13
CA LEU A 190 2.99 -10.47 11.30
C LEU A 190 3.51 -11.39 10.19
N ILE A 191 3.35 -10.94 8.94
CA ILE A 191 4.06 -11.49 7.76
C ILE A 191 5.07 -10.47 7.28
N TYR A 192 6.18 -10.95 6.72
CA TYR A 192 7.28 -10.09 6.28
C TYR A 192 8.00 -10.68 5.07
N LYS A 193 8.69 -9.81 4.34
CA LYS A 193 9.48 -10.14 3.16
C LYS A 193 10.69 -9.22 3.12
N ASP A 194 11.87 -9.81 2.96
CA ASP A 194 13.07 -9.07 2.61
C ASP A 194 12.94 -8.60 1.16
N VAL A 195 12.99 -7.29 0.97
CA VAL A 195 12.82 -6.63 -0.32
C VAL A 195 14.19 -6.47 -0.99
N ASP A 196 14.41 -7.17 -2.10
CA ASP A 196 15.64 -7.05 -2.90
C ASP A 196 15.43 -6.03 -4.02
N LEU A 197 15.70 -4.75 -3.72
CA LEU A 197 15.55 -3.65 -4.67
C LEU A 197 16.49 -3.80 -5.88
N PHE A 198 17.66 -4.39 -5.69
CA PHE A 198 18.62 -4.56 -6.77
C PHE A 198 18.10 -5.57 -7.79
N ASN A 199 17.67 -6.74 -7.32
CA ASN A 199 17.08 -7.76 -8.17
C ASN A 199 15.79 -7.26 -8.82
N LEU A 200 14.90 -6.60 -8.06
CA LEU A 200 13.68 -5.99 -8.58
C LEU A 200 13.96 -5.07 -9.78
N ARG A 201 14.88 -4.12 -9.63
CA ARG A 201 15.18 -3.13 -10.67
C ARG A 201 15.93 -3.76 -11.85
N SER A 202 16.80 -4.74 -11.59
CA SER A 202 17.49 -5.51 -12.62
C SER A 202 16.51 -6.29 -13.50
N GLU A 203 15.61 -7.06 -12.89
CA GLU A 203 14.62 -7.84 -13.61
C GLU A 203 13.56 -6.96 -14.30
N ARG A 204 13.16 -5.84 -13.69
CA ARG A 204 12.30 -4.82 -14.34
C ARG A 204 12.94 -4.30 -15.63
N LYS A 205 14.24 -4.01 -15.60
CA LYS A 205 14.98 -3.54 -16.78
C LYS A 205 15.00 -4.61 -17.88
N LYS A 206 15.23 -5.88 -17.54
CA LYS A 206 15.17 -6.99 -18.50
C LYS A 206 13.77 -7.12 -19.11
N TRP A 207 12.74 -7.09 -18.28
CA TRP A 207 11.33 -7.14 -18.69
C TRP A 207 10.98 -6.01 -19.66
N ASN A 208 11.39 -4.78 -19.36
CA ASN A 208 11.15 -3.63 -20.25
C ASN A 208 11.87 -3.76 -21.59
N ILE A 209 13.09 -4.31 -21.61
CA ILE A 209 13.82 -4.59 -22.85
C ILE A 209 13.11 -5.66 -23.69
N GLU A 210 12.58 -6.72 -23.06
CA GLU A 210 11.81 -7.78 -23.72
C GLU A 210 10.50 -7.24 -24.32
N GLN A 211 9.70 -6.51 -23.53
CA GLN A 211 8.48 -5.86 -24.00
C GLN A 211 8.74 -4.89 -25.16
N ASN A 212 9.79 -4.07 -25.09
CA ASN A 212 10.16 -3.16 -26.18
C ASN A 212 10.64 -3.88 -27.46
N LYS A 213 11.08 -5.14 -27.36
CA LYS A 213 11.37 -5.98 -28.53
C LYS A 213 10.08 -6.52 -29.17
N GLU A 214 9.06 -6.82 -28.36
CA GLU A 214 7.74 -7.29 -28.82
C GLU A 214 6.87 -6.17 -29.43
N ILE A 215 7.04 -4.91 -29.01
CA ILE A 215 6.30 -3.73 -29.54
C ILE A 215 6.74 -3.33 -30.97
N LYS A 216 7.56 -4.14 -31.65
CA LYS A 216 7.85 -3.98 -33.08
C LYS A 216 6.70 -4.58 -33.90
N PHE A 217 5.77 -3.70 -34.29
CA PHE A 217 4.62 -3.90 -35.19
C PHE A 217 3.29 -4.34 -34.54
N ILE A 218 2.44 -3.34 -34.25
CA ILE A 218 1.00 -3.44 -34.50
C ILE A 218 0.65 -2.32 -35.47
N GLN A 219 0.57 -2.67 -36.75
CA GLN A 219 0.02 -1.81 -37.79
C GLN A 219 -1.50 -1.79 -37.59
N SER A 220 -2.05 -0.70 -37.05
CA SER A 220 -3.49 -0.48 -37.03
C SER A 220 -3.94 -0.14 -38.44
N THR A 221 -4.43 -1.11 -39.20
CA THR A 221 -5.25 -0.85 -40.38
C THR A 221 -6.65 -0.41 -39.93
N ARG A 222 -6.95 0.87 -40.14
CA ARG A 222 -8.30 1.37 -40.40
C ARG A 222 -8.26 2.21 -41.66
#